data_AF-Q110F4-F1
#
_entry.id   AF-Q110F4-F1
#
_cell.length_a   1.000
_cell.length_b   1.000
_cell.length_c   1.000
_cell.angle_alpha   90.00
_cell.angle_beta   90.00
_cell.angle_gamma   90.00
#
_symmetry.space_group_name_H-M   'P 1'
#
loop_
_entity.id
_entity.type
_entity.pdbx_description
1 polymer ?
#
loop_
_entity_poly.entity_id
_entity_poly.type
_entity_poly.pdbx_seq_one_letter_code
_entity_poly.pdbx_strand_id
1 'polypeptide(L)'
;MELSTNITIPVAPAGYKSGFVGIIGRPNVGKSTLMNQLVGQKVAITSPVAQTTRNRLRGILTTQAAQIIFVDTPGIHKPQHQLGKVLVQNAKVAIQSVDLVLLIVDGSVIAGGGDRYIINLLDKIQTPVILGMNKLDLQPQDAWKIEASYYQLIHPHPWQIIKFSAVTGEGVEILQDLLIEQMETGPYYYPPDLVTDQAERFIMGELIREQILLLTREEVPHSVAIAIDRVDEEPTITRILATINVERSSQKGILIGKGGNMLKAIGSAARQQIQKLIAGKVYLELFVRVQSKWRQSRIQLAELGYQVEE
;
A
#
# COMPACT_ATOMS: atom_id res chain seq x y z
N MET A 1 -4.81 27.64 -13.89
CA MET A 1 -3.49 28.29 -13.90
C MET A 1 -2.56 27.26 -13.30
N GLU A 2 -1.89 26.48 -14.13
CA GLU A 2 -0.96 25.44 -13.67
C GLU A 2 0.23 26.14 -13.01
N LEU A 3 0.31 26.06 -11.68
CA LEU A 3 1.54 26.32 -10.96
C LEU A 3 2.44 25.11 -11.23
N SER A 4 3.14 25.13 -12.36
CA SER A 4 4.34 24.31 -12.55
C SER A 4 5.41 24.87 -11.62
N THR A 5 5.36 24.50 -10.35
CA THR A 5 6.54 24.61 -9.48
C THR A 5 7.61 23.75 -10.14
N ASN A 6 8.68 24.38 -10.62
CA ASN A 6 9.89 23.65 -11.03
C ASN A 6 10.48 23.04 -9.77
N ILE A 7 9.98 21.86 -9.40
CA ILE A 7 10.48 21.10 -8.26
C ILE A 7 11.90 20.66 -8.64
N THR A 8 12.89 21.36 -8.10
CA THR A 8 14.29 21.11 -8.39
C THR A 8 14.82 20.12 -7.38
N ILE A 9 15.29 18.95 -7.84
CA ILE A 9 15.89 17.94 -6.97
C ILE A 9 17.31 18.42 -6.62
N PRO A 10 17.67 18.56 -5.33
CA PRO A 10 19.01 18.98 -4.94
C PRO A 10 20.06 17.89 -5.24
N VAL A 11 21.33 18.26 -5.20
CA VAL A 11 22.44 17.30 -5.30
C VAL A 11 22.60 16.57 -3.97
N ALA A 12 22.70 15.24 -4.02
CA ALA A 12 22.91 14.42 -2.84
C ALA A 12 24.31 14.63 -2.23
N PRO A 13 24.46 14.57 -0.89
CA PRO A 13 25.77 14.60 -0.23
C PRO A 13 26.71 13.48 -0.71
N ALA A 14 28.02 13.66 -0.52
CA ALA A 14 28.99 12.61 -0.81
C ALA A 14 28.75 11.37 0.08
N GLY A 15 28.73 10.19 -0.52
CA GLY A 15 28.46 8.92 0.18
C GLY A 15 26.98 8.70 0.55
N TYR A 16 26.08 9.56 0.08
CA TYR A 16 24.64 9.40 0.27
C TYR A 16 24.14 8.12 -0.41
N LYS A 17 23.24 7.41 0.26
CA LYS A 17 22.68 6.15 -0.26
C LYS A 17 21.27 6.33 -0.80
N SER A 18 20.90 5.54 -1.79
CA SER A 18 19.55 5.60 -2.32
C SER A 18 19.18 4.34 -3.07
N GLY A 19 17.93 3.92 -2.98
CA GLY A 19 17.47 2.76 -3.74
C GLY A 19 15.99 2.46 -3.57
N PHE A 20 15.53 1.53 -4.38
CA PHE A 20 14.16 1.03 -4.41
C PHE A 20 14.05 -0.25 -3.57
N VAL A 21 13.11 -0.25 -2.62
CA VAL A 21 12.84 -1.40 -1.74
C VAL A 21 11.46 -1.96 -2.06
N GLY A 22 11.40 -3.16 -2.61
CA GLY A 22 10.14 -3.87 -2.84
C GLY A 22 9.59 -4.42 -1.53
N ILE A 23 8.43 -3.94 -1.07
CA ILE A 23 7.74 -4.51 0.09
C ILE A 23 6.82 -5.63 -0.39
N ILE A 24 7.12 -6.86 0.03
CA ILE A 24 6.41 -8.07 -0.40
C ILE A 24 5.90 -8.82 0.81
N GLY A 25 4.78 -9.51 0.66
CA GLY A 25 4.26 -10.40 1.69
C GLY A 25 2.80 -10.73 1.43
N ARG A 26 2.29 -11.71 2.16
CA ARG A 26 0.87 -12.08 2.09
C ARG A 26 -0.02 -10.88 2.42
N PRO A 27 -1.31 -10.91 2.05
CA PRO A 27 -2.28 -9.97 2.59
C PRO A 27 -2.23 -9.94 4.13
N ASN A 28 -2.48 -8.77 4.73
CA ASN A 28 -2.62 -8.57 6.19
C ASN A 28 -1.38 -8.82 7.07
N VAL A 29 -0.19 -8.98 6.49
CA VAL A 29 1.08 -9.05 7.25
C VAL A 29 1.57 -7.67 7.73
N GLY A 30 0.90 -6.57 7.34
CA GLY A 30 1.20 -5.22 7.81
C GLY A 30 2.12 -4.38 6.91
N LYS A 31 2.21 -4.69 5.61
CA LYS A 31 3.01 -3.93 4.62
C LYS A 31 2.70 -2.42 4.62
N SER A 32 1.44 -2.06 4.40
CA SER A 32 1.01 -0.65 4.33
C SER A 32 1.13 0.05 5.69
N THR A 33 0.95 -0.68 6.79
CA THR A 33 1.20 -0.17 8.15
C THR A 33 2.67 0.20 8.33
N LEU A 34 3.58 -0.69 7.93
CA LEU A 34 5.02 -0.42 8.00
C LEU A 34 5.39 0.78 7.13
N MET A 35 4.89 0.84 5.89
CA MET A 35 5.21 1.95 4.99
C MET A 35 4.76 3.29 5.58
N ASN A 36 3.54 3.37 6.13
CA ASN A 36 3.08 4.58 6.80
C ASN A 36 3.94 4.93 8.03
N GLN A 37 4.40 3.92 8.78
CA GLN A 37 5.28 4.11 9.94
C GLN A 37 6.65 4.65 9.54
N LEU A 38 7.27 4.08 8.50
CA LEU A 38 8.58 4.50 7.97
C LEU A 38 8.52 5.90 7.36
N VAL A 39 7.47 6.19 6.59
CA VAL A 39 7.28 7.50 5.95
C VAL A 39 6.82 8.57 6.94
N GLY A 40 6.25 8.16 8.08
CA GLY A 40 5.70 9.08 9.11
C GLY A 40 4.37 9.74 8.72
N GLN A 41 3.80 9.37 7.57
CA GLN A 41 2.53 9.90 7.07
C GLN A 41 1.68 8.77 6.48
N LYS A 42 0.36 8.98 6.45
CA LYS A 42 -0.58 8.00 5.89
C LYS A 42 -0.62 8.09 4.36
N VAL A 43 0.35 7.45 3.72
CA VAL A 43 0.48 7.37 2.25
C VAL A 43 -0.26 6.18 1.65
N ALA A 44 -0.40 5.08 2.40
CA ALA A 44 -1.19 3.91 1.98
C ALA A 44 -2.34 3.61 2.92
N ILE A 45 -3.41 3.03 2.36
CA ILE A 45 -4.55 2.61 3.15
C ILE A 45 -4.32 1.28 3.86
N THR A 46 -4.99 1.12 4.99
CA THR A 46 -4.88 -0.05 5.86
C THR A 46 -6.27 -0.59 6.16
N SER A 47 -6.45 -1.91 6.05
CA SER A 47 -7.69 -2.58 6.45
C SER A 47 -7.39 -4.02 6.86
N PRO A 48 -8.18 -4.61 7.78
CA PRO A 48 -8.12 -6.04 8.08
C PRO A 48 -8.60 -6.92 6.90
N VAL A 49 -9.25 -6.33 5.89
CA VAL A 49 -9.70 -7.05 4.70
C VAL A 49 -8.53 -7.28 3.76
N ALA A 50 -8.37 -8.52 3.28
CA ALA A 50 -7.33 -8.86 2.31
C ALA A 50 -7.50 -8.07 0.99
N GLN A 51 -6.42 -7.94 0.21
CA GLN A 51 -6.40 -7.21 -1.07
C GLN A 51 -6.65 -5.69 -0.93
N THR A 52 -6.08 -5.08 0.12
CA THR A 52 -6.06 -3.63 0.30
C THR A 52 -5.31 -2.93 -0.82
N THR A 53 -4.03 -3.18 -1.04
CA THR A 53 -3.24 -2.50 -2.09
C THR A 53 -3.59 -3.02 -3.48
N ARG A 54 -4.02 -2.12 -4.38
CA ARG A 54 -4.36 -2.46 -5.78
C ARG A 54 -3.52 -1.74 -6.84
N ASN A 55 -2.85 -0.65 -6.48
CA ASN A 55 -1.94 0.05 -7.37
C ASN A 55 -0.56 0.09 -6.72
N ARG A 56 0.49 0.21 -7.54
CA ARG A 56 1.85 0.35 -7.04
C ARG A 56 1.94 1.68 -6.31
N LEU A 57 2.27 1.63 -5.02
CA LEU A 57 2.46 2.84 -4.23
C LEU A 57 3.95 3.04 -3.99
N ARG A 58 4.44 4.26 -4.24
CA ARG A 58 5.78 4.64 -3.78
C ARG A 58 5.68 5.47 -2.50
N GLY A 59 6.19 4.90 -1.42
CA GLY A 59 6.47 5.63 -0.18
C GLY A 59 7.92 6.09 -0.20
N ILE A 60 8.18 7.36 0.06
CA ILE A 60 9.51 7.94 -0.01
C ILE A 60 9.92 8.34 1.40
N LEU A 61 10.99 7.72 1.90
CA LEU A 61 11.63 8.09 3.15
C LEU A 61 12.96 8.76 2.82
N THR A 62 13.07 10.04 3.15
CA THR A 62 14.33 10.79 3.03
C THR A 62 14.90 11.04 4.42
N THR A 63 16.15 10.63 4.63
CA THR A 63 16.94 10.90 5.84
C THR A 63 18.16 11.74 5.48
N GLN A 64 18.99 12.07 6.47
CA GLN A 64 20.28 12.73 6.20
C GLN A 64 21.28 11.83 5.48
N ALA A 65 21.14 10.50 5.62
CA ALA A 65 22.10 9.52 5.10
C ALA A 65 21.61 8.79 3.84
N ALA A 66 20.29 8.67 3.64
CA ALA A 66 19.74 7.91 2.54
C ALA A 66 18.32 8.31 2.12
N GLN A 67 17.98 8.06 0.85
CA GLN A 67 16.61 8.12 0.33
C GLN A 67 16.14 6.72 -0.07
N ILE A 68 15.11 6.22 0.63
CA ILE A 68 14.51 4.91 0.41
C ILE A 68 13.18 5.08 -0.32
N ILE A 69 13.04 4.42 -1.47
CA ILE A 69 11.80 4.40 -2.25
C ILE A 69 11.14 3.05 -2.07
N PHE A 70 10.19 2.98 -1.16
CA PHE A 70 9.39 1.78 -0.93
C PHE A 70 8.42 1.57 -2.08
N VAL A 71 8.48 0.42 -2.72
CA VAL A 71 7.53 0.00 -3.75
C VAL A 71 6.57 -1.00 -3.11
N ASP A 72 5.37 -0.55 -2.73
CA ASP A 72 4.33 -1.44 -2.21
C ASP A 72 3.74 -2.24 -3.36
N THR A 73 3.82 -3.56 -3.25
CA THR A 73 3.26 -4.48 -4.23
C THR A 73 1.94 -5.06 -3.72
N PRO A 74 0.90 -5.18 -4.58
CA PRO A 74 -0.30 -5.92 -4.21
C PRO A 74 0.06 -7.30 -3.67
N GLY A 75 -0.62 -7.75 -2.60
CA GLY A 75 -0.32 -9.04 -1.98
C GLY A 75 -0.39 -10.19 -3.00
N ILE A 76 0.69 -10.95 -3.14
CA ILE A 76 0.82 -12.00 -4.16
C ILE A 76 -0.02 -13.22 -3.74
N HIS A 77 -0.99 -13.59 -4.57
CA HIS A 77 -1.88 -14.73 -4.37
C HIS A 77 -2.34 -15.30 -5.72
N LYS A 78 -2.94 -16.49 -5.73
CA LYS A 78 -3.46 -17.10 -6.97
C LYS A 78 -4.64 -16.26 -7.50
N PRO A 79 -4.55 -15.68 -8.72
CA PRO A 79 -5.56 -14.77 -9.21
C PRO A 79 -6.83 -15.51 -9.63
N GLN A 80 -7.99 -14.95 -9.26
CA GLN A 80 -9.31 -15.52 -9.61
C GLN A 80 -9.96 -14.79 -10.80
N HIS A 81 -9.60 -13.53 -11.05
CA HIS A 81 -10.17 -12.66 -12.08
C HIS A 81 -9.11 -11.79 -12.77
N GLN A 82 -9.49 -11.00 -13.78
CA GLN A 82 -8.57 -10.19 -14.58
C GLN A 82 -7.85 -9.12 -13.75
N LEU A 83 -8.55 -8.42 -12.84
CA LEU A 83 -7.92 -7.52 -11.87
C LEU A 83 -6.81 -8.26 -11.10
N GLY A 84 -7.10 -9.43 -10.51
CA GLY A 84 -6.11 -10.22 -9.78
C GLY A 84 -4.89 -10.60 -10.63
N LYS A 85 -5.08 -10.90 -11.93
CA LYS A 85 -3.97 -11.17 -12.85
C LYS A 85 -3.09 -9.93 -13.05
N VAL A 86 -3.69 -8.74 -13.23
CA VAL A 86 -2.96 -7.46 -13.34
C VAL A 86 -2.17 -7.19 -12.05
N LEU A 87 -2.81 -7.34 -10.88
CA LEU A 87 -2.16 -7.13 -9.58
C LEU A 87 -0.93 -8.02 -9.38
N VAL A 88 -1.05 -9.32 -9.69
CA VAL A 88 0.05 -10.27 -9.58
C VAL A 88 1.17 -9.97 -10.59
N GLN A 89 0.81 -9.53 -11.80
CA GLN A 89 1.80 -9.17 -12.81
C GLN A 89 2.59 -7.91 -12.39
N ASN A 90 1.90 -6.86 -11.92
CA ASN A 90 2.56 -5.64 -11.43
C ASN A 90 3.46 -5.94 -10.23
N ALA A 91 3.03 -6.83 -9.31
CA ALA A 91 3.88 -7.29 -8.21
C ALA A 91 5.16 -7.96 -8.72
N LYS A 92 5.08 -8.83 -9.75
CA LYS A 92 6.26 -9.49 -10.32
C LYS A 92 7.23 -8.51 -11.01
N VAL A 93 6.70 -7.56 -11.77
CA VAL A 93 7.50 -6.51 -12.43
C VAL A 93 8.23 -5.68 -11.37
N ALA A 94 7.52 -5.24 -10.33
CA ALA A 94 8.10 -4.44 -9.25
C ALA A 94 9.24 -5.17 -8.52
N ILE A 95 9.13 -6.49 -8.34
CA ILE A 95 10.18 -7.31 -7.70
C ILE A 95 11.45 -7.35 -8.55
N GLN A 96 11.33 -7.33 -9.87
CA GLN A 96 12.47 -7.36 -10.78
C GLN A 96 13.13 -6.00 -10.94
N SER A 97 12.47 -4.92 -10.52
CA SER A 97 12.92 -3.54 -10.70
C SER A 97 13.39 -2.86 -9.40
N VAL A 98 13.58 -3.61 -8.31
CA VAL A 98 14.02 -3.07 -7.02
C VAL A 98 15.44 -3.52 -6.71
N ASP A 99 16.17 -2.68 -5.98
CA ASP A 99 17.54 -2.95 -5.54
C ASP A 99 17.57 -3.91 -4.35
N LEU A 100 16.50 -3.92 -3.55
CA LEU A 100 16.36 -4.73 -2.35
C LEU A 100 14.91 -5.18 -2.16
N VAL A 101 14.71 -6.39 -1.66
CA VAL A 101 13.39 -6.91 -1.29
C VAL A 101 13.26 -7.00 0.23
N LEU A 102 12.19 -6.40 0.77
CA LEU A 102 11.75 -6.61 2.14
C LEU A 102 10.55 -7.57 2.14
N LEU A 103 10.81 -8.83 2.47
CA LEU A 103 9.77 -9.85 2.65
C LEU A 103 9.18 -9.74 4.06
N ILE A 104 7.95 -9.26 4.17
CA ILE A 104 7.23 -9.14 5.43
C ILE A 104 6.39 -10.38 5.69
N VAL A 105 6.57 -10.96 6.87
CA VAL A 105 5.79 -12.08 7.38
C VAL A 105 5.12 -11.74 8.69
N ASP A 106 4.08 -12.52 9.04
CA ASP A 106 3.41 -12.39 10.32
C ASP A 106 4.17 -13.22 11.38
N GLY A 107 4.87 -12.52 12.28
CA GLY A 107 5.66 -13.08 13.36
C GLY A 107 4.83 -13.60 14.54
N SER A 108 3.51 -13.48 14.51
CA SER A 108 2.58 -13.99 15.54
C SER A 108 1.97 -15.36 15.19
N VAL A 109 2.24 -15.89 13.99
CA VAL A 109 1.70 -17.17 13.52
C VAL A 109 2.76 -18.01 12.79
N ILE A 110 2.62 -19.33 12.87
CA ILE A 110 3.49 -20.29 12.17
C ILE A 110 3.46 -20.06 10.66
N ALA A 111 4.63 -20.21 10.01
CA ALA A 111 4.77 -20.09 8.57
C ALA A 111 3.79 -21.01 7.81
N GLY A 112 2.99 -20.42 6.94
CA GLY A 112 1.93 -21.10 6.20
C GLY A 112 2.27 -21.32 4.72
N GLY A 113 1.31 -21.92 4.00
CA GLY A 113 1.47 -22.19 2.56
C GLY A 113 1.64 -20.93 1.71
N GLY A 114 1.05 -19.80 2.12
CA GLY A 114 1.22 -18.54 1.39
C GLY A 114 2.60 -17.90 1.60
N ASP A 115 3.25 -18.09 2.76
CA ASP A 115 4.65 -17.65 2.96
C ASP A 115 5.56 -18.44 2.05
N ARG A 116 5.40 -19.77 2.06
CA ARG A 116 6.16 -20.70 1.21
C ARG A 116 6.01 -20.36 -0.27
N TYR A 117 4.81 -20.00 -0.70
CA TYR A 117 4.58 -19.59 -2.09
C TYR A 117 5.38 -18.34 -2.48
N ILE A 118 5.42 -17.33 -1.61
CA ILE A 118 6.16 -16.09 -1.87
C ILE A 118 7.67 -16.35 -1.81
N ILE A 119 8.15 -17.12 -0.83
CA ILE A 119 9.56 -17.48 -0.70
C ILE A 119 10.03 -18.22 -1.97
N ASN A 120 9.29 -19.22 -2.43
CA ASN A 120 9.58 -19.93 -3.68
C ASN A 120 9.58 -19.02 -4.94
N LEU A 121 8.88 -17.88 -4.89
CA LEU A 121 8.94 -16.89 -5.98
C LEU A 121 10.25 -16.09 -5.93
N LEU A 122 10.73 -15.79 -4.73
CA LEU A 122 11.99 -15.09 -4.48
C LEU A 122 13.23 -16.00 -4.70
N ASP A 123 13.09 -17.32 -4.67
CA ASP A 123 14.18 -18.25 -5.04
C ASP A 123 14.76 -17.98 -6.44
N LYS A 124 13.98 -17.34 -7.30
CA LYS A 124 14.29 -17.13 -8.72
C LYS A 124 14.85 -15.74 -9.02
N ILE A 125 14.99 -14.89 -8.01
CA ILE A 125 15.51 -13.53 -8.20
C ILE A 125 16.94 -13.42 -7.67
N GLN A 126 17.72 -12.53 -8.28
CA GLN A 126 19.09 -12.23 -7.83
C GLN A 126 19.13 -11.08 -6.81
N THR A 127 18.03 -10.32 -6.69
CA THR A 127 17.91 -9.21 -5.77
C THR A 127 18.07 -9.67 -4.32
N PRO A 128 18.88 -8.98 -3.50
CA PRO A 128 19.00 -9.27 -2.07
C PRO A 128 17.64 -9.22 -1.36
N VAL A 129 17.46 -10.06 -0.34
CA VAL A 129 16.21 -10.16 0.41
C VAL A 129 16.50 -10.06 1.91
N ILE A 130 15.70 -9.24 2.60
CA ILE A 130 15.60 -9.19 4.06
C ILE A 130 14.23 -9.75 4.47
N LEU A 131 14.21 -10.65 5.45
CA LEU A 131 12.98 -11.14 6.06
C LEU A 131 12.60 -10.25 7.26
N GLY A 132 11.51 -9.52 7.11
CA GLY A 132 10.88 -8.74 8.17
C GLY A 132 9.78 -9.51 8.90
N MET A 133 10.03 -9.95 10.13
CA MET A 133 9.02 -10.54 11.00
C MET A 133 8.23 -9.45 11.74
N ASN A 134 7.07 -9.09 11.20
CA ASN A 134 6.21 -8.05 11.76
C ASN A 134 5.29 -8.60 12.86
N LYS A 135 4.60 -7.70 13.56
CA LYS A 135 3.63 -7.98 14.65
C LYS A 135 4.30 -8.56 15.89
N LEU A 136 5.50 -8.06 16.21
CA LEU A 136 6.22 -8.38 17.44
C LEU A 136 5.34 -8.19 18.70
N ASP A 137 4.46 -7.19 18.68
CA ASP A 137 3.50 -6.89 19.73
C ASP A 137 2.43 -7.97 19.99
N LEU A 138 2.24 -8.90 19.05
CA LEU A 138 1.25 -9.98 19.12
C LEU A 138 1.86 -11.37 19.34
N GLN A 139 3.17 -11.45 19.61
CA GLN A 139 3.84 -12.74 19.76
C GLN A 139 3.35 -13.50 21.01
N PRO A 140 3.00 -14.80 20.88
CA PRO A 140 2.67 -15.64 22.02
C PRO A 140 3.92 -16.04 22.82
N GLN A 141 3.72 -16.61 24.00
CA GLN A 141 4.84 -17.08 24.85
C GLN A 141 5.76 -18.09 24.16
N ASP A 142 5.25 -18.87 23.20
CA ASP A 142 6.03 -19.84 22.43
C ASP A 142 6.46 -19.32 21.05
N ALA A 143 6.74 -18.01 20.95
CA ALA A 143 7.27 -17.34 19.75
C ALA A 143 8.46 -18.06 19.09
N TRP A 144 9.29 -18.76 19.86
CA TRP A 144 10.41 -19.55 19.35
C TRP A 144 9.99 -20.60 18.32
N LYS A 145 8.78 -21.17 18.42
CA LYS A 145 8.26 -22.13 17.41
C LYS A 145 7.92 -21.43 16.11
N ILE A 146 7.36 -20.22 16.21
CA ILE A 146 7.03 -19.38 15.05
C ILE A 146 8.31 -19.02 14.32
N GLU A 147 9.30 -18.53 15.05
CA GLU A 147 10.63 -18.24 14.51
C GLU A 147 11.25 -19.46 13.85
N ALA A 148 11.30 -20.59 14.56
CA ALA A 148 11.85 -21.84 14.01
C ALA A 148 11.17 -22.25 12.69
N SER A 149 9.85 -22.04 12.58
CA SER A 149 9.12 -22.35 11.33
C SER A 149 9.56 -21.48 10.15
N TYR A 150 9.86 -20.20 10.37
CA TYR A 150 10.38 -19.32 9.32
C TYR A 150 11.86 -19.59 9.04
N TYR A 151 12.69 -19.80 10.06
CA TYR A 151 14.10 -20.20 9.88
C TYR A 151 14.21 -21.48 9.05
N GLN A 152 13.39 -22.49 9.33
CA GLN A 152 13.36 -23.72 8.54
C GLN A 152 12.93 -23.46 7.10
N LEU A 153 11.97 -22.56 6.89
CA LEU A 153 11.45 -22.23 5.57
C LEU A 153 12.48 -21.49 4.71
N ILE A 154 13.27 -20.60 5.31
CA ILE A 154 14.29 -19.82 4.60
C ILE A 154 15.70 -20.44 4.68
N HIS A 155 15.88 -21.58 5.34
CA HIS A 155 17.18 -22.24 5.53
C HIS A 155 18.06 -22.33 4.26
N PRO A 156 17.52 -22.51 3.03
CA PRO A 156 18.32 -22.50 1.81
C PRO A 156 18.93 -21.13 1.46
N HIS A 157 18.55 -20.06 2.15
CA HIS A 157 18.87 -18.68 1.80
C HIS A 157 19.65 -17.97 2.92
N PRO A 158 20.63 -17.12 2.57
CA PRO A 158 21.42 -16.34 3.53
C PRO A 158 20.71 -15.05 3.96
N TRP A 159 19.38 -15.01 3.98
CA TRP A 159 18.62 -13.78 4.24
C TRP A 159 18.71 -13.36 5.70
N GLN A 160 18.95 -12.06 5.92
CA GLN A 160 18.91 -11.48 7.26
C GLN A 160 17.46 -11.43 7.77
N ILE A 161 17.28 -11.69 9.05
CA ILE A 161 15.97 -11.62 9.71
C ILE A 161 15.96 -10.46 10.69
N ILE A 162 14.94 -9.63 10.61
CA ILE A 162 14.68 -8.55 11.56
C ILE A 162 13.26 -8.65 12.09
N LYS A 163 13.07 -8.44 13.39
CA LYS A 163 11.77 -8.45 14.05
C LYS A 163 11.35 -7.03 14.37
N PHE A 164 10.07 -6.72 14.16
CA PHE A 164 9.54 -5.39 14.47
C PHE A 164 8.02 -5.43 14.68
N SER A 165 7.47 -4.35 15.20
CA SER A 165 6.05 -4.05 15.14
C SER A 165 5.83 -2.76 14.35
N ALA A 166 5.18 -2.87 13.20
CA ALA A 166 4.77 -1.72 12.41
C ALA A 166 3.74 -0.84 13.13
N VAL A 167 3.01 -1.39 14.11
CA VAL A 167 1.96 -0.67 14.84
C VAL A 167 2.55 0.12 16.00
N THR A 168 3.49 -0.46 16.75
CA THR A 168 4.11 0.22 17.90
C THR A 168 5.37 1.01 17.52
N GLY A 169 5.97 0.71 16.37
CA GLY A 169 7.25 1.27 15.93
C GLY A 169 8.47 0.53 16.48
N GLU A 170 8.27 -0.45 17.37
CA GLU A 170 9.37 -1.23 17.95
C GLU A 170 10.17 -1.96 16.86
N GLY A 171 11.49 -1.78 16.85
CA GLY A 171 12.40 -2.41 15.88
C GLY A 171 12.37 -1.82 14.46
N VAL A 172 11.51 -0.82 14.18
CA VAL A 172 11.39 -0.22 12.84
C VAL A 172 12.63 0.62 12.49
N GLU A 173 13.23 1.31 13.46
CA GLU A 173 14.50 2.05 13.27
C GLU A 173 15.65 1.10 12.89
N ILE A 174 15.77 -0.04 13.58
CA ILE A 174 16.78 -1.06 13.27
C ILE A 174 16.57 -1.64 11.86
N LEU A 175 15.31 -1.88 11.47
CA LEU A 175 14.97 -2.28 10.11
C LEU A 175 15.40 -1.20 9.10
N GLN A 176 15.13 0.08 9.39
CA GLN A 176 15.52 1.19 8.53
C GLN A 176 17.04 1.23 8.33
N ASP A 177 17.82 1.13 9.41
CA ASP A 177 19.28 1.13 9.34
C ASP A 177 19.79 -0.05 8.51
N LEU A 178 19.20 -1.24 8.70
CA LEU A 178 19.54 -2.42 7.91
C LEU A 178 19.28 -2.24 6.42
N LEU A 179 18.16 -1.61 6.07
CA LEU A 179 17.84 -1.27 4.68
C LEU A 179 18.90 -0.30 4.10
N ILE A 180 19.28 0.73 4.87
CA ILE A 180 20.31 1.70 4.46
C ILE A 180 21.67 1.03 4.29
N GLU A 181 22.06 0.12 5.19
CA GLU A 181 23.32 -0.61 5.10
C GLU A 181 23.44 -1.43 3.82
N GLN A 182 22.36 -2.05 3.38
CA GLN A 182 22.30 -2.85 2.15
C GLN A 182 22.22 -2.02 0.85
N MET A 183 21.98 -0.71 0.94
CA MET A 183 21.90 0.16 -0.25
C MET A 183 23.28 0.60 -0.74
N GLU A 184 23.36 0.79 -2.05
CA GLU A 184 24.48 1.45 -2.73
C GLU A 184 24.39 2.97 -2.61
N THR A 185 25.51 3.65 -2.85
CA THR A 185 25.55 5.11 -2.95
C THR A 185 24.78 5.58 -4.18
N GLY A 186 23.99 6.64 -4.06
CA GLY A 186 23.23 7.16 -5.20
C GLY A 186 22.62 8.53 -4.94
N PRO A 187 21.90 9.08 -5.95
CA PRO A 187 21.36 10.43 -5.91
C PRO A 187 20.06 10.53 -5.10
N TYR A 188 19.56 11.75 -4.94
CA TYR A 188 18.13 11.93 -4.72
C TYR A 188 17.38 11.54 -6.01
N TYR A 189 16.48 10.57 -5.92
CA TYR A 189 15.52 10.26 -6.98
C TYR A 189 14.31 11.19 -6.94
N TYR A 190 13.98 11.67 -5.75
CA TYR A 190 12.85 12.53 -5.47
C TYR A 190 13.25 13.74 -4.61
N PRO A 191 12.47 14.82 -4.65
CA PRO A 191 12.61 15.95 -3.75
C PRO A 191 12.59 15.48 -2.28
N PRO A 192 13.47 15.99 -1.40
CA PRO A 192 13.58 15.51 -0.01
C PRO A 192 12.30 15.60 0.84
N ASP A 193 11.43 16.56 0.52
CA ASP A 193 10.14 16.81 1.17
C ASP A 193 9.00 15.94 0.63
N LEU A 194 9.20 15.30 -0.51
CA LEU A 194 8.21 14.42 -1.12
C LEU A 194 8.18 13.07 -0.40
N VAL A 195 7.02 12.72 0.14
CA VAL A 195 6.79 11.46 0.87
C VAL A 195 6.08 10.39 0.03
N THR A 196 5.49 10.77 -1.09
CA THR A 196 4.84 9.85 -2.04
C THR A 196 4.77 10.47 -3.43
N ASP A 197 4.85 9.64 -4.47
CA ASP A 197 4.70 10.08 -5.87
C ASP A 197 3.24 10.07 -6.35
N GLN A 198 2.31 9.72 -5.46
CA GLN A 198 0.90 9.60 -5.79
C GLN A 198 0.24 10.98 -5.89
N ALA A 199 -0.59 11.16 -6.93
CA ALA A 199 -1.43 12.35 -7.02
C ALA A 199 -2.42 12.40 -5.84
N GLU A 200 -2.66 13.59 -5.28
CA GLU A 200 -3.57 13.74 -4.13
C GLU A 200 -4.96 13.16 -4.39
N ARG A 201 -5.49 13.31 -5.61
CA ARG A 201 -6.75 12.70 -6.05
C ARG A 201 -6.76 11.19 -5.83
N PHE A 202 -5.64 10.51 -6.10
CA PHE A 202 -5.53 9.08 -5.88
C PHE A 202 -5.64 8.75 -4.39
N ILE A 203 -4.91 9.47 -3.54
CA ILE A 203 -4.94 9.30 -2.08
C ILE A 203 -6.35 9.52 -1.54
N MET A 204 -7.06 10.55 -2.00
CA MET A 204 -8.46 10.80 -1.62
C MET A 204 -9.37 9.62 -1.98
N GLY A 205 -9.23 9.07 -3.19
CA GLY A 205 -9.98 7.90 -3.64
C GLY A 205 -9.71 6.67 -2.77
N GLU A 206 -8.45 6.45 -2.42
CA GLU A 206 -8.05 5.34 -1.55
C GLU A 206 -8.60 5.51 -0.13
N LEU A 207 -8.56 6.72 0.45
CA LEU A 207 -9.13 6.98 1.78
C LEU A 207 -10.63 6.71 1.84
N ILE A 208 -11.39 7.01 0.77
CA ILE A 208 -12.80 6.63 0.64
C ILE A 208 -12.94 5.11 0.60
N ARG A 209 -12.12 4.45 -0.22
CA ARG A 209 -12.13 2.99 -0.34
C ARG A 209 -11.81 2.30 0.98
N GLU A 210 -10.87 2.82 1.76
CA GLU A 210 -10.52 2.32 3.09
C GLU A 210 -11.76 2.25 4.01
N GLN A 211 -12.58 3.30 4.02
CA GLN A 211 -13.79 3.31 4.85
C GLN A 211 -14.81 2.28 4.37
N ILE A 212 -14.91 2.05 3.06
CA ILE A 212 -15.75 0.97 2.54
C ILE A 212 -15.22 -0.39 3.01
N LEU A 213 -13.91 -0.63 2.93
CA LEU A 213 -13.30 -1.88 3.40
C LEU A 213 -13.54 -2.10 4.90
N LEU A 214 -13.58 -1.04 5.71
CA LEU A 214 -13.80 -1.12 7.16
C LEU A 214 -15.27 -1.32 7.53
N LEU A 215 -16.19 -0.66 6.82
CA LEU A 215 -17.61 -0.60 7.18
C LEU A 215 -18.48 -1.63 6.47
N THR A 216 -17.96 -2.29 5.43
CA THR A 216 -18.68 -3.32 4.67
C THR A 216 -18.08 -4.72 4.85
N ARG A 217 -18.84 -5.74 4.48
CA ARG A 217 -18.46 -7.16 4.63
C ARG A 217 -18.76 -7.93 3.34
N GLU A 218 -18.43 -9.21 3.35
CA GLU A 218 -18.73 -10.15 2.27
C GLU A 218 -18.10 -9.71 0.94
N GLU A 219 -18.85 -9.65 -0.15
CA GLU A 219 -18.30 -9.38 -1.48
C GLU A 219 -18.11 -7.88 -1.78
N VAL A 220 -18.72 -6.98 -0.99
CA VAL A 220 -18.72 -5.53 -1.24
C VAL A 220 -17.30 -4.93 -1.19
N PRO A 221 -16.46 -5.20 -0.17
CA PRO A 221 -15.07 -4.72 -0.11
C PRO A 221 -14.25 -5.01 -1.37
N HIS A 222 -14.52 -6.16 -2.02
CA HIS A 222 -13.76 -6.62 -3.17
C HIS A 222 -14.33 -6.13 -4.51
N SER A 223 -15.49 -5.48 -4.52
CA SER A 223 -16.26 -5.14 -5.73
C SER A 223 -16.41 -3.63 -5.96
N VAL A 224 -15.63 -2.81 -5.24
CA VAL A 224 -15.65 -1.34 -5.35
C VAL A 224 -14.43 -0.76 -6.07
N ALA A 225 -14.63 0.31 -6.81
CA ALA A 225 -13.58 1.20 -7.32
C ALA A 225 -14.01 2.66 -7.16
N ILE A 226 -13.08 3.53 -6.76
CA ILE A 226 -13.37 4.96 -6.52
C ILE A 226 -12.82 5.77 -7.68
N ALA A 227 -13.67 6.60 -8.27
CA ALA A 227 -13.28 7.63 -9.23
C ALA A 227 -13.45 9.00 -8.57
N ILE A 228 -12.41 9.83 -8.59
CA ILE A 228 -12.54 11.24 -8.20
C ILE A 228 -12.96 12.02 -9.45
N ASP A 229 -14.23 12.41 -9.49
CA ASP A 229 -14.83 13.07 -10.65
C ASP A 229 -14.37 14.54 -10.73
N ARG A 230 -14.31 15.22 -9.58
CA ARG A 230 -13.94 16.63 -9.51
C ARG A 230 -13.33 16.99 -8.15
N VAL A 231 -12.33 17.86 -8.18
CA VAL A 231 -11.76 18.53 -7.01
C VAL A 231 -11.71 20.02 -7.31
N ASP A 232 -12.46 20.82 -6.54
CA ASP A 232 -12.44 22.27 -6.60
C ASP A 232 -11.81 22.80 -5.32
N GLU A 233 -10.61 23.37 -5.43
CA GLU A 233 -9.88 23.97 -4.32
C GLU A 233 -10.18 25.47 -4.25
N GLU A 234 -10.80 25.89 -3.15
CA GLU A 234 -10.99 27.29 -2.80
C GLU A 234 -10.20 27.61 -1.53
N PRO A 235 -9.87 28.90 -1.25
CA PRO A 235 -8.98 29.28 -0.14
C PRO A 235 -9.36 28.76 1.26
N THR A 236 -10.64 28.42 1.47
CA THR A 236 -11.14 27.95 2.78
C THR A 236 -11.75 26.56 2.73
N ILE A 237 -12.04 26.05 1.54
CA ILE A 237 -12.78 24.80 1.36
C ILE A 237 -12.36 24.09 0.08
N THR A 238 -12.12 22.80 0.20
CA THR A 238 -11.94 21.91 -0.95
C THR A 238 -13.20 21.07 -1.11
N ARG A 239 -13.83 21.17 -2.28
CA ARG A 239 -15.01 20.36 -2.66
C ARG A 239 -14.59 19.19 -3.52
N ILE A 240 -14.93 17.99 -3.09
CA ILE A 240 -14.56 16.73 -3.73
C ILE A 240 -15.84 16.00 -4.13
N LEU A 241 -15.98 15.70 -5.42
CA LEU A 241 -17.03 14.84 -5.95
C LEU A 241 -16.39 13.51 -6.36
N ALA A 242 -16.91 12.41 -5.82
CA ALA A 242 -16.40 11.08 -6.11
C ALA A 242 -17.51 10.06 -6.37
N THR A 243 -17.24 9.15 -7.29
CA THR A 243 -18.12 8.04 -7.65
C THR A 243 -17.57 6.72 -7.15
N ILE A 244 -18.37 6.02 -6.35
CA ILE A 244 -18.16 4.63 -5.93
C ILE A 244 -18.80 3.71 -6.97
N ASN A 245 -17.96 3.03 -7.74
CA ASN A 245 -18.38 2.07 -8.76
C ASN A 245 -18.51 0.66 -8.17
N VAL A 246 -19.66 0.01 -8.38
CA VAL A 246 -19.95 -1.37 -7.96
C VAL A 246 -20.42 -2.23 -9.13
N GLU A 247 -20.32 -3.55 -9.02
CA GLU A 247 -20.75 -4.44 -10.11
C GLU A 247 -22.25 -4.74 -10.15
N ARG A 248 -22.95 -4.63 -9.02
CA ARG A 248 -24.36 -5.05 -8.91
C ARG A 248 -25.22 -4.04 -8.17
N SER A 249 -26.52 -4.03 -8.48
CA SER A 249 -27.51 -3.20 -7.80
C SER A 249 -27.66 -3.55 -6.32
N SER A 250 -27.51 -4.83 -5.95
CA SER A 250 -27.51 -5.28 -4.54
C SER A 250 -26.39 -4.60 -3.75
N GLN A 251 -25.18 -4.55 -4.31
CA GLN A 251 -24.01 -3.90 -3.71
C GLN A 251 -24.23 -2.39 -3.56
N LYS A 252 -24.85 -1.75 -4.56
CA LYS A 252 -25.27 -0.33 -4.46
C LYS A 252 -26.23 -0.13 -3.30
N GLY A 253 -27.21 -1.02 -3.12
CA GLY A 253 -28.14 -0.99 -1.98
C GLY A 253 -27.42 -1.08 -0.63
N ILE A 254 -26.43 -1.98 -0.51
CA ILE A 254 -25.62 -2.14 0.72
C ILE A 254 -24.83 -0.87 1.04
N LEU A 255 -24.14 -0.30 0.05
CA LEU A 255 -23.33 0.92 0.22
C LEU A 255 -24.16 2.15 0.60
N ILE A 256 -25.36 2.28 0.04
CA ILE A 256 -26.29 3.35 0.43
C ILE A 256 -26.79 3.09 1.85
N GLY A 257 -27.22 1.86 2.12
CA GLY A 257 -27.81 1.47 3.40
C GLY A 257 -29.20 2.08 3.61
N LYS A 258 -29.90 1.63 4.66
CA LYS A 258 -31.23 2.13 5.00
C LYS A 258 -31.18 3.66 5.25
N GLY A 259 -31.94 4.42 4.47
CA GLY A 259 -31.98 5.89 4.57
C GLY A 259 -30.67 6.61 4.25
N GLY A 260 -29.74 5.96 3.54
CA GLY A 260 -28.43 6.56 3.22
C GLY A 260 -27.41 6.50 4.36
N ASN A 261 -27.73 5.79 5.46
CA ASN A 261 -26.89 5.80 6.67
C ASN A 261 -25.49 5.23 6.45
N MET A 262 -25.34 4.19 5.61
CA MET A 262 -24.02 3.60 5.33
C MET A 262 -23.16 4.55 4.51
N LEU A 263 -23.71 5.15 3.46
CA LEU A 263 -22.99 6.12 2.63
C LEU A 263 -22.59 7.36 3.43
N LYS A 264 -23.46 7.81 4.35
CA LYS A 264 -23.17 8.90 5.28
C LYS A 264 -22.01 8.55 6.22
N ALA A 265 -21.97 7.33 6.75
CA ALA A 265 -20.87 6.88 7.62
C ALA A 265 -19.54 6.82 6.86
N ILE A 266 -19.53 6.22 5.66
CA ILE A 266 -18.37 6.16 4.76
C ILE A 266 -17.88 7.58 4.45
N GLY A 267 -18.76 8.47 3.98
CA GLY A 267 -18.40 9.83 3.62
C GLY A 267 -17.90 10.65 4.81
N SER A 268 -18.51 10.50 5.99
CA SER A 268 -18.08 11.21 7.20
C SER A 268 -16.68 10.80 7.64
N ALA A 269 -16.41 9.50 7.69
CA ALA A 269 -15.10 8.97 8.09
C ALA A 269 -14.02 9.29 7.04
N ALA A 270 -14.33 9.17 5.75
CA ALA A 270 -13.40 9.47 4.66
C ALA A 270 -13.03 10.96 4.66
N ARG A 271 -14.02 11.85 4.79
CA ARG A 271 -13.82 13.30 4.89
C ARG A 271 -12.90 13.69 6.04
N GLN A 272 -13.04 13.04 7.21
CA GLN A 272 -12.17 13.27 8.36
C GLN A 272 -10.71 12.85 8.09
N GLN A 273 -10.48 11.77 7.35
CA GLN A 273 -9.11 11.37 6.97
C GLN A 273 -8.53 12.32 5.93
N ILE A 274 -9.31 12.68 4.89
CA ILE A 274 -8.87 13.60 3.83
C ILE A 274 -8.52 14.99 4.41
N GLN A 275 -9.29 15.47 5.40
CA GLN A 275 -9.02 16.75 6.06
C GLN A 275 -7.68 16.80 6.82
N LYS A 276 -7.05 15.66 7.11
CA LYS A 276 -5.70 15.63 7.69
C LYS A 276 -4.62 15.92 6.65
N LEU A 277 -4.93 15.75 5.36
CA LEU A 277 -4.00 15.93 4.25
C LEU A 277 -4.16 17.29 3.56
N ILE A 278 -5.37 17.87 3.62
CA ILE A 278 -5.71 19.12 2.94
C ILE A 278 -5.82 20.25 3.95
N ALA A 279 -5.23 21.41 3.64
CA ALA A 279 -5.42 22.62 4.42
C ALA A 279 -6.86 23.17 4.23
N GLY A 280 -7.53 23.52 5.32
CA GLY A 280 -8.88 24.08 5.28
C GLY A 280 -10.00 23.05 5.46
N LYS A 281 -11.23 23.42 5.08
CA LYS A 281 -12.40 22.55 5.23
C LYS A 281 -12.53 21.62 4.02
N VAL A 282 -13.02 20.40 4.24
CA VAL A 282 -13.34 19.47 3.16
C VAL A 282 -14.85 19.25 3.09
N TYR A 283 -15.41 19.42 1.89
CA TYR A 283 -16.75 18.96 1.53
C TYR A 283 -16.60 17.77 0.58
N LEU A 284 -17.15 16.61 0.97
CA LEU A 284 -17.07 15.37 0.21
C LEU A 284 -18.48 14.92 -0.18
N GLU A 285 -18.70 14.79 -1.48
CA GLU A 285 -19.94 14.29 -2.05
C GLU A 285 -19.69 12.95 -2.75
N LEU A 286 -20.48 11.95 -2.39
CA LEU A 286 -20.32 10.57 -2.86
C LEU A 286 -21.53 10.11 -3.66
N PHE A 287 -21.28 9.59 -4.85
CA PHE A 287 -22.28 8.93 -5.69
C PHE A 287 -22.02 7.43 -5.78
N VAL A 288 -23.06 6.61 -5.85
CA VAL A 288 -22.93 5.16 -6.06
C VAL A 288 -23.47 4.77 -7.43
N ARG A 289 -22.58 4.28 -8.30
CA ARG A 289 -22.87 3.90 -9.68
C ARG A 289 -22.68 2.40 -9.88
N VAL A 290 -23.63 1.77 -10.58
CA VAL A 290 -23.50 0.36 -10.98
C VAL A 290 -22.80 0.31 -12.34
N GLN A 291 -21.66 -0.36 -12.39
CA GLN A 291 -20.87 -0.64 -13.58
C GLN A 291 -20.63 -2.16 -13.65
N SER A 292 -21.49 -2.85 -14.39
CA SER A 292 -21.51 -4.31 -14.44
C SER A 292 -20.19 -4.92 -14.92
N LYS A 293 -19.70 -5.93 -14.17
CA LYS A 293 -18.52 -6.76 -14.53
C LYS A 293 -17.22 -5.98 -14.78
N TRP A 294 -17.03 -4.82 -14.16
CA TRP A 294 -15.84 -3.99 -14.40
C TRP A 294 -14.52 -4.70 -14.08
N ARG A 295 -14.48 -5.62 -13.10
CA ARG A 295 -13.26 -6.39 -12.77
C ARG A 295 -12.84 -7.40 -13.84
N GLN A 296 -13.71 -7.66 -14.83
CA GLN A 296 -13.47 -8.57 -15.95
C GLN A 296 -13.11 -7.83 -17.24
N SER A 297 -13.38 -6.52 -17.32
CA SER A 297 -13.17 -5.71 -18.52
C SER A 297 -11.84 -4.96 -18.45
N ARG A 298 -10.92 -5.23 -19.39
CA ARG A 298 -9.63 -4.51 -19.45
C ARG A 298 -9.82 -3.01 -19.68
N ILE A 299 -10.79 -2.62 -20.52
CA ILE A 299 -11.08 -1.23 -20.83
C ILE A 299 -11.54 -0.49 -19.56
N GLN A 300 -12.48 -1.09 -18.83
CA GLN A 300 -13.02 -0.46 -17.61
C GLN A 300 -12.01 -0.47 -16.46
N LEU A 301 -11.15 -1.50 -16.39
CA LEU A 301 -10.01 -1.49 -15.48
C LEU A 301 -9.08 -0.32 -15.78
N ALA A 302 -8.75 -0.10 -17.05
CA ALA A 302 -7.90 1.00 -17.49
C ALA A 302 -8.50 2.37 -17.18
N GLU A 303 -9.81 2.56 -17.40
CA GLU A 303 -10.56 3.78 -17.04
C GLU A 303 -10.55 4.06 -15.53
N LEU A 304 -10.53 3.00 -14.72
CA LEU A 304 -10.49 3.08 -13.26
C LEU A 304 -9.05 3.13 -12.70
N GLY A 305 -8.05 3.31 -13.56
CA GLY A 305 -6.64 3.42 -13.18
C GLY A 305 -5.93 2.10 -12.91
N TYR A 306 -6.54 0.96 -13.22
CA TYR A 306 -5.93 -0.37 -13.06
C TYR A 306 -5.37 -0.87 -14.39
N GLN A 307 -4.08 -0.62 -14.63
CA GLN A 307 -3.37 -1.06 -15.85
C GLN A 307 -2.14 -1.90 -15.49
N VAL A 308 -1.68 -2.73 -16.45
CA VAL A 308 -0.37 -3.37 -16.31
C VAL A 308 0.67 -2.28 -16.54
N GLU A 309 1.55 -2.10 -15.57
CA GLU A 309 2.66 -1.15 -15.71
C GLU A 309 3.75 -1.79 -16.57
N GLU A 310 4.31 -1.00 -17.50
CA GLU A 310 5.48 -1.36 -18.30
C GLU A 310 6.78 -1.16 -17.52
#